data_AF-A0A822E0P1-F1
#
_entry.id   AF-A0A822E0P1-F1
#
_cell.length_a   1.000
_cell.length_b   1.000
_cell.length_c   1.000
_cell.angle_alpha   90.00
_cell.angle_beta   90.00
_cell.angle_gamma   90.00
#
_symmetry.space_group_name_H-M   'P 1'
#
loop_
_entity.id
_entity.type
_entity.pdbx_description
1 polymer ?
#
loop_
_entity_poly.entity_id
_entity_poly.type
_entity_poly.pdbx_seq_one_letter_code
_entity_poly.pdbx_strand_id
1 'polypeptide(L)'
;MSKTESNDDHIIAMRRAAKGILLNLDLVEIDLQPIDKTETDYDNVQVMISYAHKDTKLCQKLVSQLQNRIRGDIWVDFIKLKPPYDDDWEDIARAITQCDGVLMLVTGNY
;
A
#
# COMPACT_ATOMS: atom_id res chain seq x y z
N MET A 1 4.34 -1.88 29.26
CA MET A 1 5.77 -1.76 28.92
C MET A 1 5.84 -1.35 27.46
N SER A 2 6.12 -0.07 27.18
CA SER A 2 6.21 0.46 25.81
C SER A 2 7.58 0.07 25.24
N LYS A 3 7.59 -0.70 24.14
CA LYS A 3 8.81 -0.98 23.39
C LYS A 3 9.13 0.27 22.58
N THR A 4 10.21 0.96 22.95
CA THR A 4 10.76 2.05 22.16
C THR A 4 11.25 1.44 20.84
N GLU A 5 10.56 1.72 19.73
CA GLU A 5 11.03 1.36 18.40
C GLU A 5 12.44 1.96 18.20
N SER A 6 13.36 1.16 17.66
CA SER A 6 14.73 1.58 17.46
C SER A 6 14.77 2.70 16.43
N ASN A 7 15.63 3.69 16.65
CA ASN A 7 15.84 4.81 15.72
C ASN A 7 16.19 4.33 14.29
N ASP A 8 16.76 3.13 14.17
CA ASP A 8 17.10 2.49 12.90
C ASP A 8 15.86 2.06 12.10
N ASP A 9 14.80 1.61 12.77
CA ASP A 9 13.57 1.15 12.12
C ASP A 9 12.84 2.33 11.44
N HIS A 10 12.84 3.49 12.10
CA HIS A 10 12.31 4.74 11.53
C HIS A 10 13.08 5.20 10.30
N ILE A 11 14.41 5.12 10.32
CA ILE A 11 15.25 5.50 9.18
C ILE A 11 15.01 4.56 7.99
N ILE A 12 14.82 3.26 8.25
CA ILE A 12 14.49 2.27 7.20
C ILE A 12 13.11 2.57 6.59
N ALA A 13 12.10 2.86 7.40
CA ALA A 13 10.76 3.21 6.94
C ALA A 13 10.75 4.48 6.08
N MET A 14 11.46 5.54 6.52
CA MET A 14 11.60 6.78 5.74
C MET A 14 12.27 6.54 4.38
N ARG A 15 13.33 5.73 4.34
CA ARG A 15 14.01 5.39 3.08
C ARG A 15 13.12 4.61 2.12
N ARG A 16 12.27 3.70 2.62
CA ARG A 16 11.30 2.97 1.80
C ARG A 16 10.23 3.89 1.21
N ALA A 17 9.66 4.76 2.03
CA ALA A 17 8.67 5.74 1.57
C ALA A 17 9.26 6.67 0.48
N ALA A 18 10.47 7.18 0.69
CA ALA A 18 11.15 8.03 -0.29
C ALA A 18 11.41 7.30 -1.62
N LYS A 19 11.80 6.02 -1.59
CA LYS A 19 11.97 5.21 -2.80
C LYS A 19 10.66 5.02 -3.57
N GLY A 20 9.54 4.81 -2.88
CA GLY A 20 8.23 4.71 -3.52
C GLY A 20 7.80 6.00 -4.22
N ILE A 21 8.08 7.15 -3.62
CA ILE A 21 7.82 8.46 -4.23
C ILE A 21 8.68 8.65 -5.48
N LEU A 22 9.98 8.39 -5.39
CA LEU A 22 10.91 8.56 -6.51
C LEU A 22 10.62 7.61 -7.68
N LEU A 23 10.10 6.40 -7.39
CA LEU A 23 9.61 5.45 -8.39
C LEU A 23 8.45 6.05 -9.20
N ASN A 24 7.47 6.68 -8.56
CA ASN A 24 6.33 7.30 -9.23
C ASN A 24 6.71 8.53 -10.08
N LEU A 25 7.92 9.06 -9.92
CA LEU A 25 8.40 10.23 -10.64
C LEU A 25 9.34 9.88 -11.82
N ASP A 26 9.51 8.59 -12.13
CA ASP A 26 10.49 8.09 -13.12
C ASP A 26 11.94 8.54 -12.83
N LEU A 27 12.27 8.83 -11.57
CA LEU A 27 13.59 9.37 -11.17
C LEU A 27 14.58 8.30 -10.69
N VAL A 28 14.22 7.01 -10.80
CA VAL A 28 15.07 5.89 -10.35
C VAL A 28 15.01 4.77 -11.38
N GLU A 29 16.17 4.41 -11.94
CA GLU A 29 16.30 3.14 -12.68
C GLU A 29 16.18 1.97 -11.69
N ILE A 30 15.26 1.06 -11.98
CA ILE A 30 15.00 -0.09 -11.13
C ILE A 30 16.13 -1.10 -11.34
N ASP A 31 16.97 -1.29 -10.33
CA ASP A 31 17.70 -2.54 -10.22
C ASP A 31 16.72 -3.61 -9.72
N LEU A 32 16.13 -4.37 -10.64
CA LEU A 32 15.21 -5.49 -10.38
C LEU A 32 15.95 -6.70 -9.80
N GLN A 33 17.02 -6.48 -9.01
CA GLN A 33 17.59 -7.54 -8.19
C GLN A 33 16.45 -8.08 -7.32
N PRO A 34 16.13 -9.37 -7.41
CA PRO A 34 15.16 -9.99 -6.53
C PRO A 34 15.57 -9.62 -5.11
N ILE A 35 14.69 -8.96 -4.37
CA ILE A 35 14.93 -8.78 -2.95
C ILE A 35 15.00 -10.20 -2.39
N ASP A 36 16.16 -10.56 -1.86
CA ASP A 36 16.48 -11.87 -1.31
C ASP A 36 15.59 -12.10 -0.07
N LYS A 37 14.33 -12.43 -0.33
CA LYS A 37 13.27 -12.70 0.62
C LYS A 37 12.78 -14.09 0.30
N THR A 38 12.74 -14.95 1.31
CA THR A 38 12.30 -16.34 1.17
C THR A 38 10.86 -16.40 0.64
N GLU A 39 10.49 -17.45 -0.10
CA GLU A 39 9.14 -17.61 -0.68
C GLU A 39 7.99 -17.40 0.33
N THR A 40 8.25 -17.62 1.62
CA THR A 40 7.34 -17.40 2.75
C THR A 40 7.00 -15.93 3.05
N ASP A 41 7.84 -14.97 2.64
CA ASP A 41 7.60 -13.54 2.85
C ASP A 41 6.60 -12.96 1.84
N TYR A 42 6.43 -13.61 0.69
CA TYR A 42 5.51 -13.14 -0.36
C TYR A 42 4.05 -13.45 -0.05
N ASP A 43 3.76 -14.47 0.76
CA ASP A 43 2.37 -14.87 1.05
C ASP A 43 1.65 -13.90 2.01
N ASN A 44 2.34 -12.91 2.58
CA ASN A 44 1.80 -11.98 3.57
C ASN A 44 1.91 -10.50 3.18
N VAL A 45 2.24 -10.17 1.93
CA VAL A 45 2.35 -8.76 1.52
C VAL A 45 0.98 -8.08 1.64
N GLN A 46 0.91 -6.99 2.42
CA GLN A 46 -0.28 -6.17 2.60
C GLN A 46 -0.14 -4.88 1.79
N VAL A 47 -0.93 -4.72 0.73
CA VAL A 47 -0.94 -3.48 -0.07
C VAL A 47 -2.21 -2.70 0.21
N MET A 48 -2.09 -1.45 0.61
CA MET A 48 -3.22 -0.53 0.72
C MET A 48 -3.36 0.26 -0.58
N ILE A 49 -4.58 0.35 -1.13
CA ILE A 49 -4.86 1.15 -2.32
C ILE A 49 -5.62 2.40 -1.92
N SER A 50 -5.01 3.55 -2.18
CA SER A 50 -5.60 4.87 -1.97
C SER A 50 -6.05 5.45 -3.31
N TYR A 51 -7.28 5.94 -3.39
CA TYR A 51 -7.88 6.45 -4.62
C TYR A 51 -8.96 7.49 -4.30
N ALA A 52 -9.33 8.32 -5.27
CA ALA A 52 -10.47 9.21 -5.15
C ALA A 52 -11.78 8.45 -5.38
N HIS A 53 -12.82 8.64 -4.56
CA HIS A 53 -14.13 7.96 -4.74
C HIS A 53 -14.76 8.16 -6.15
N LYS A 54 -14.39 9.23 -6.88
CA LYS A 54 -14.81 9.41 -8.29
C LYS A 54 -14.25 8.34 -9.23
N ASP A 55 -13.14 7.70 -8.85
CA ASP A 55 -12.43 6.69 -9.61
C ASP A 55 -12.72 5.25 -9.13
N THR A 56 -13.74 5.01 -8.29
CA THR A 56 -14.08 3.67 -7.76
C THR A 56 -14.13 2.60 -8.85
N LYS A 57 -14.74 2.90 -10.01
CA LYS A 57 -14.81 1.94 -11.14
C LYS A 57 -13.44 1.58 -11.70
N LEU A 58 -12.52 2.54 -11.77
CA LEU A 58 -11.15 2.31 -12.22
C LEU A 58 -10.39 1.49 -11.18
N CYS A 59 -10.52 1.86 -9.90
CA CYS A 59 -9.90 1.14 -8.79
C CYS A 59 -10.38 -0.31 -8.70
N GLN A 60 -11.68 -0.57 -8.86
CA GLN A 60 -12.24 -1.93 -8.89
C GLN A 60 -11.62 -2.80 -10.01
N LYS A 61 -11.43 -2.24 -11.20
CA LYS A 61 -10.77 -2.93 -12.32
C LYS A 61 -9.31 -3.25 -12.00
N LEU A 62 -8.58 -2.29 -11.43
CA LEU A 62 -7.19 -2.47 -11.01
C LEU A 62 -7.08 -3.57 -9.95
N VAL A 63 -7.90 -3.51 -8.89
CA VAL A 63 -7.92 -4.51 -7.82
C VAL A 63 -8.18 -5.91 -8.37
N SER A 64 -9.16 -6.07 -9.26
CA SER A 64 -9.44 -7.36 -9.89
C SER A 64 -8.25 -7.91 -10.66
N GLN A 65 -7.45 -7.06 -11.31
CA GLN A 65 -6.22 -7.50 -11.98
C GLN A 65 -5.10 -7.85 -11.01
N LEU A 66 -4.94 -7.08 -9.92
CA LEU A 66 -3.90 -7.29 -8.92
C LEU A 66 -4.14 -8.56 -8.10
N GLN A 67 -5.38 -8.84 -7.70
CA GLN A 67 -5.76 -10.06 -6.94
C GLN A 67 -5.39 -11.35 -7.68
N ASN A 68 -5.31 -11.32 -9.01
CA ASN A 68 -4.91 -12.47 -9.82
C ASN A 68 -3.39 -12.63 -9.98
N ARG A 69 -2.59 -11.63 -9.57
CA ARG A 69 -1.15 -11.55 -9.84
C ARG A 69 -0.29 -11.48 -8.59
N ILE A 70 -0.82 -10.88 -7.53
CA ILE A 70 -0.13 -10.73 -6.25
C ILE A 70 -0.61 -11.83 -5.32
N ARG A 71 0.33 -12.57 -4.73
CA ARG A 71 0.06 -13.34 -3.51
C ARG A 71 0.19 -12.35 -2.35
N GLY A 72 -0.90 -12.10 -1.63
CA GLY A 72 -0.96 -11.07 -0.60
C GLY A 72 -2.38 -10.54 -0.35
N ASP A 73 -2.54 -9.72 0.69
CA ASP A 73 -3.80 -9.04 0.98
C ASP A 73 -3.83 -7.65 0.34
N ILE A 74 -4.95 -7.34 -0.31
CA ILE A 74 -5.20 -6.01 -0.87
C ILE A 74 -6.25 -5.34 0.01
N TRP A 75 -5.83 -4.27 0.68
CA TRP A 75 -6.71 -3.42 1.45
C TRP A 75 -7.21 -2.26 0.59
N VAL A 76 -8.53 -2.14 0.46
CA VAL A 76 -9.21 -1.03 -0.20
C VAL A 76 -10.58 -0.83 0.44
N ASP A 77 -11.02 0.41 0.56
CA ASP A 77 -12.23 0.79 1.33
C ASP A 77 -13.47 -0.03 0.93
N PHE A 78 -13.75 -0.19 -0.36
CA PHE A 78 -14.96 -0.86 -0.85
C PHE A 78 -14.94 -2.38 -0.64
N ILE A 79 -13.80 -2.96 -0.26
CA ILE A 79 -13.69 -4.37 0.15
C ILE A 79 -13.78 -4.50 1.67
N LYS A 80 -13.11 -3.60 2.39
CA LYS A 80 -12.80 -3.78 3.83
C LYS A 80 -13.75 -3.02 4.75
N LEU A 81 -14.36 -1.94 4.27
CA LEU A 81 -15.27 -1.09 5.02
C LEU A 81 -16.73 -1.40 4.66
N LYS A 82 -17.62 -1.22 5.63
CA LYS A 82 -19.06 -1.46 5.46
C LYS A 82 -19.76 -0.14 5.13
N PRO A 83 -20.67 -0.10 4.15
CA PRO A 83 -21.51 1.07 3.95
C PRO A 83 -22.43 1.32 5.17
N PRO A 84 -22.75 2.57 5.51
CA PRO A 84 -22.22 3.83 4.96
C PRO A 84 -20.85 4.16 5.58
N TYR A 85 -19.89 4.60 4.76
CA TYR A 85 -18.48 4.85 5.09
C TYR A 85 -18.24 6.06 6.01
N ASP A 86 -19.23 6.44 6.81
CA ASP A 86 -19.16 7.60 7.68
C ASP A 86 -18.37 7.21 8.94
N ASP A 87 -17.21 7.85 9.15
CA ASP A 87 -16.27 7.71 10.27
C ASP A 87 -15.25 6.54 10.25
N ASP A 88 -15.00 5.90 9.11
CA ASP A 88 -14.00 4.81 9.00
C ASP A 88 -12.52 5.29 8.92
N TRP A 89 -12.23 6.52 9.32
CA TRP A 89 -10.87 7.10 9.22
C TRP A 89 -9.83 6.35 10.07
N GLU A 90 -10.25 5.79 11.20
CA GLU A 90 -9.38 4.98 12.06
C GLU A 90 -8.91 3.71 11.35
N ASP A 91 -9.79 3.07 10.57
CA ASP A 91 -9.46 1.85 9.84
C ASP A 91 -8.61 2.15 8.59
N ILE A 92 -8.83 3.29 7.94
CA ILE A 92 -7.94 3.79 6.88
C ILE A 92 -6.54 4.07 7.45
N ALA A 93 -6.45 4.79 8.58
CA ALA A 93 -5.17 5.09 9.23
C ALA A 93 -4.45 3.81 9.70
N ARG A 94 -5.20 2.84 10.22
CA ARG A 94 -4.69 1.52 10.59
C ARG A 94 -4.16 0.77 9.37
N ALA A 95 -4.88 0.78 8.25
CA ALA A 95 -4.43 0.13 7.02
C ALA A 95 -3.15 0.74 6.47
N ILE A 96 -3.04 2.08 6.49
CA ILE A 96 -1.82 2.79 6.07
C ILE A 96 -0.63 2.39 6.95
N THR A 97 -0.82 2.29 8.28
CA THR A 97 0.28 1.97 9.21
C THR A 97 0.69 0.50 9.21
N GLN A 98 -0.21 -0.41 8.82
CA GLN A 98 0.03 -1.86 8.83
C GLN A 98 0.45 -2.42 7.46
N CYS A 99 0.20 -1.71 6.36
CA CYS A 99 0.56 -2.18 5.03
C CYS A 99 2.08 -2.13 4.77
N ASP A 100 2.57 -3.04 3.93
CA ASP A 100 3.93 -3.02 3.40
C ASP A 100 4.15 -1.91 2.36
N GLY A 101 3.06 -1.46 1.73
CA GLY A 101 3.09 -0.40 0.75
C GLY A 101 1.71 0.18 0.43
N VAL A 102 1.72 1.48 0.10
CA VAL A 102 0.54 2.21 -0.37
C VAL A 102 0.67 2.41 -1.88
N LEU A 103 -0.31 1.89 -2.63
CA LEU A 103 -0.48 2.16 -4.04
C LEU A 103 -1.49 3.30 -4.21
N MET A 104 -1.03 4.45 -4.69
CA MET A 104 -1.87 5.62 -4.92
C MET A 104 -2.33 5.68 -6.38
N LEU A 105 -3.64 5.70 -6.61
CA LEU A 105 -4.24 5.96 -7.91
C LEU A 105 -4.44 7.46 -8.08
N VAL A 106 -3.46 8.13 -8.70
CA VAL A 106 -3.52 9.56 -8.97
C VAL A 106 -4.11 9.81 -10.35
N THR A 107 -5.26 10.47 -10.39
CA THR A 107 -5.93 10.93 -11.62
C THR A 107 -6.21 12.43 -11.49
N GLY A 108 -6.77 13.06 -12.54
CA GLY A 108 -7.24 14.45 -12.44
C GLY A 108 -8.41 14.66 -11.46
N ASN A 109 -8.94 13.58 -10.86
CA ASN A 109 -10.02 13.62 -9.86
C ASN A 109 -9.51 13.49 -8.42
N TYR A 110 -8.21 13.24 -8.24
CA TYR A 110 -7.55 13.17 -6.94
C TYR A 110 -7.25 14.58 -6.42
#